data_AF-A0A7R9AIZ0-F1
#
_entry.id   AF-A0A7R9AIZ0-F1
#
_cell.length_a   1.000
_cell.length_b   1.000
_cell.length_c   1.000
_cell.angle_alpha   90.00
_cell.angle_beta   90.00
_cell.angle_gamma   90.00
#
_symmetry.space_group_name_H-M   'P 1'
#
loop_
_entity.id
_entity.type
_entity.pdbx_description
1 polymer ?
#
loop_
_entity_poly.entity_id
_entity_poly.type
_entity_poly.pdbx_seq_one_letter_code
_entity_poly.pdbx_strand_id
1 'polypeptide(L)'
;MISRRVQTTAIGYNAIKTGNELDRANLLQYVNAQDLRSFGLIPELLGRLPIVTYLNPLDKDALKRILTEPKNALIKQYTRLFELEDIAL
;
A
#
# COMPACT_ATOMS: atom_id res chain seq x y z
N MET A 1 -12.63 4.88 5.89
CA MET A 1 -12.16 5.36 7.20
C MET A 1 -11.16 6.50 7.04
N ILE A 2 -10.04 6.33 6.33
CA ILE A 2 -9.08 7.42 6.03
C ILE A 2 -9.71 8.50 5.12
N SER A 3 -10.31 8.12 3.99
CA SER A 3 -10.96 9.05 3.05
C SER A 3 -12.00 9.96 3.70
N ARG A 4 -12.73 9.47 4.72
CA ARG A 4 -13.75 10.25 5.44
C ARG A 4 -13.13 11.36 6.30
N ARG A 5 -11.96 11.10 6.90
CA ARG A 5 -11.21 12.11 7.65
C ARG A 5 -10.57 13.13 6.73
N VAL A 6 -9.97 12.65 5.63
CA VAL A 6 -9.24 13.51 4.69
C VAL A 6 -10.20 14.37 3.85
N GLN A 7 -11.39 13.86 3.52
CA GLN A 7 -12.45 14.60 2.83
C GLN A 7 -13.47 15.22 3.78
N THR A 8 -13.06 15.72 4.96
CA THR A 8 -14.03 16.38 5.86
C THR A 8 -14.54 17.67 5.19
N THR A 9 -15.68 17.57 4.50
CA THR A 9 -16.34 18.69 3.84
C THR A 9 -16.93 19.60 4.91
N ALA A 10 -16.39 20.80 5.07
CA ALA A 10 -17.09 21.84 5.82
C ALA A 10 -18.39 22.19 5.07
N ILE A 11 -19.54 22.24 5.73
CA ILE A 11 -20.77 22.71 5.09
C ILE A 11 -20.73 24.24 5.08
N GLY A 12 -20.47 24.84 3.91
CA GLY A 12 -20.42 26.30 3.74
C GLY A 12 -20.06 26.73 2.31
N TYR A 13 -20.50 27.92 1.91
CA TYR A 13 -20.43 28.47 0.52
C TYR A 13 -19.01 28.47 -0.09
N ASN A 14 -17.94 28.39 0.73
CA ASN A 14 -16.54 28.32 0.30
C ASN A 14 -15.93 26.90 0.30
N ALA A 15 -16.65 25.86 0.73
CA ALA A 15 -16.09 24.52 0.90
C ALA A 15 -15.90 23.73 -0.39
N ILE A 16 -16.45 24.22 -1.51
CA ILE A 16 -16.34 23.60 -2.83
C ILE A 16 -14.93 23.83 -3.44
N LYS A 17 -14.16 24.79 -2.93
CA LYS A 17 -12.81 25.11 -3.45
C LYS A 17 -11.72 24.13 -3.03
N THR A 18 -11.98 23.24 -2.07
CA THR A 18 -11.00 22.23 -1.63
C THR A 18 -11.11 20.93 -2.44
N GLY A 19 -11.39 21.05 -3.73
CA GLY A 19 -11.32 19.95 -4.69
C GLY A 19 -9.88 19.63 -5.03
N ASN A 20 -9.06 19.30 -4.03
CA ASN A 20 -7.85 18.55 -4.31
C ASN A 20 -8.32 17.14 -4.63
N GLU A 21 -8.09 16.70 -5.87
CA GLU A 21 -8.08 15.28 -6.24
C GLU A 21 -7.08 14.56 -5.33
N LEU A 22 -7.54 14.22 -4.14
CA LEU A 22 -6.83 13.34 -3.25
C LEU A 22 -6.66 12.05 -4.01
N ASP A 23 -5.39 11.76 -4.27
CA ASP A 23 -4.95 10.63 -5.06
C ASP A 23 -5.50 9.34 -4.43
N ARG A 24 -6.68 8.92 -4.90
CA ARG A 24 -7.41 7.77 -4.35
C ARG A 24 -6.56 6.51 -4.46
N ALA A 25 -5.58 6.50 -5.36
CA ALA A 25 -4.60 5.46 -5.55
C ALA A 25 -3.66 5.28 -4.34
N ASN A 26 -3.43 6.32 -3.54
CA ASN A 26 -2.49 6.27 -2.42
C ASN A 26 -3.05 6.88 -1.12
N LEU A 27 -4.25 6.47 -0.72
CA LEU A 27 -4.87 6.93 0.54
C LEU A 27 -4.14 6.44 1.79
N LEU A 28 -3.38 5.34 1.68
CA LEU A 28 -2.63 4.75 2.80
C LEU A 28 -1.52 5.67 3.30
N GLN A 29 -1.01 6.59 2.46
CA GLN A 29 -0.01 7.57 2.89
C GLN A 29 -0.49 8.47 4.04
N TYR A 30 -1.81 8.62 4.19
CA TYR A 30 -2.41 9.44 5.24
C TYR A 30 -2.86 8.61 6.44
N VAL A 31 -2.43 7.36 6.59
CA VAL A 31 -2.88 6.51 7.70
C VAL A 31 -2.41 7.08 9.05
N ASN A 32 -3.33 7.17 10.01
CA ASN A 32 -3.05 7.59 11.39
C ASN A 32 -3.57 6.57 12.41
N ALA A 33 -3.08 6.66 13.65
CA ALA A 33 -3.48 5.77 14.75
C ALA A 33 -5.00 5.77 15.02
N GLN A 34 -5.70 6.86 14.74
CA GLN A 34 -7.16 6.92 14.86
C GLN A 34 -7.86 6.02 13.83
N ASP A 35 -7.34 5.91 12.61
CA ASP A 35 -7.90 5.01 11.60
C ASP A 35 -7.69 3.55 11.99
N LEU A 36 -6.52 3.24 12.54
CA LEU A 36 -6.17 1.90 13.02
C LEU A 36 -7.08 1.47 14.17
N ARG A 37 -7.38 2.39 15.10
CA ARG A 37 -8.37 2.15 16.16
C ARG A 37 -9.76 1.91 15.59
N SER A 38 -10.21 2.74 14.65
CA SER A 38 -11.51 2.55 13.98
C SER A 38 -11.58 1.28 13.14
N PHE A 39 -10.44 0.78 12.64
CA PHE A 39 -10.32 -0.50 11.94
C PHE A 39 -10.46 -1.71 12.88
N GLY A 40 -10.33 -1.52 14.20
CA GLY A 40 -10.50 -2.58 15.20
C GLY A 40 -9.24 -2.95 15.97
N LEU A 41 -8.13 -2.23 15.80
CA LEU A 41 -6.92 -2.44 16.60
C LEU A 41 -7.11 -1.85 18.01
N ILE A 42 -6.78 -2.66 19.02
CA ILE A 42 -6.90 -2.26 20.43
C ILE A 42 -5.86 -1.18 20.81
N PRO A 43 -6.21 -0.22 21.67
CA PRO A 43 -5.31 0.88 22.06
C PRO A 43 -3.98 0.43 22.64
N GLU A 44 -3.96 -0.70 23.37
CA GLU A 44 -2.73 -1.21 23.99
C GLU A 44 -1.72 -1.73 22.96
N LEU A 45 -2.20 -2.37 21.88
CA LEU A 45 -1.35 -2.80 20.78
C LEU A 45 -0.82 -1.60 19.99
N LEU A 46 -1.67 -0.59 19.77
CA LEU A 46 -1.27 0.65 19.11
C LEU A 46 -0.24 1.45 19.93
N GLY A 47 -0.33 1.43 21.25
CA GLY A 47 0.66 2.05 22.13
C GLY A 47 2.05 1.41 22.08
N ARG A 48 2.13 0.12 21.72
CA ARG A 48 3.39 -0.62 21.54
C ARG A 48 3.97 -0.52 20.13
N LEU A 49 3.22 0.06 19.18
CA LEU A 49 3.61 0.26 17.78
C LEU A 49 3.74 1.76 17.50
N PRO A 50 4.83 2.42 17.94
CA PRO A 50 5.00 3.87 17.81
C PRO A 50 5.21 4.32 16.35
N ILE A 51 5.62 3.40 15.47
CA ILE A 51 5.92 3.69 14.07
C ILE A 51 4.79 3.15 13.20
N VAL A 52 4.14 4.05 12.46
CA VAL A 52 3.16 3.69 11.44
C VAL A 52 3.77 4.03 10.07
N THR A 53 3.75 3.06 9.17
CA THR A 53 4.22 3.23 7.79
C THR A 53 3.21 2.66 6.82
N TYR A 54 3.35 3.03 5.54
CA TYR A 54 2.49 2.57 4.46
C TYR A 54 3.34 2.04 3.32
N LEU A 55 2.71 1.22 2.48
CA LEU A 55 3.32 0.73 1.24
C LEU A 55 2.69 1.45 0.06
N ASN A 56 3.52 1.78 -0.92
CA ASN A 56 3.05 2.28 -2.20
C ASN A 56 2.41 1.14 -3.02
N PRO A 57 1.40 1.45 -3.84
CA PRO A 57 0.86 0.47 -4.78
C PRO A 57 1.95 -0.01 -5.75
N LEU A 58 1.84 -1.26 -6.20
CA LEU A 58 2.75 -1.83 -7.18
C LEU A 58 2.44 -1.26 -8.57
N ASP A 59 3.45 -0.70 -9.22
CA ASP A 59 3.40 -0.33 -10.63
C ASP A 59 3.95 -1.45 -11.53
N LYS A 60 3.85 -1.25 -12.84
CA LYS A 60 4.31 -2.22 -13.84
C LYS A 60 5.81 -2.51 -13.72
N ASP A 61 6.62 -1.50 -13.42
CA ASP A 61 8.07 -1.64 -13.31
C ASP A 61 8.43 -2.39 -12.03
N ALA A 62 7.76 -2.11 -10.91
CA ALA A 62 7.87 -2.83 -9.66
C ALA A 62 7.53 -4.32 -9.85
N LEU A 63 6.44 -4.63 -10.56
CA LEU A 63 6.08 -6.01 -10.89
C LEU A 63 7.15 -6.71 -11.73
N LYS A 64 7.66 -6.03 -12.77
CA LYS A 64 8.76 -6.58 -13.60
C LYS A 64 10.00 -6.88 -12.76
N ARG A 65 10.37 -5.98 -11.85
CA ARG A 65 11.49 -6.15 -10.93
C ARG A 65 11.26 -7.32 -9.97
N ILE A 66 10.05 -7.45 -9.39
CA ILE A 66 9.68 -8.59 -8.53
C ILE A 66 9.84 -9.93 -9.27
N LEU A 67 9.52 -9.97 -10.56
CA LEU A 67 9.64 -11.20 -11.37
C LEU A 67 11.08 -11.58 -11.73
N THR A 68 12.04 -10.64 -11.68
CA THR A 68 13.39 -10.81 -12.27
C THR A 68 14.54 -10.61 -11.27
N GLU A 69 14.48 -9.58 -10.44
CA GLU A 69 15.59 -9.15 -9.58
C GLU A 69 15.77 -9.97 -8.29
N PRO A 70 14.73 -10.23 -7.46
CA PRO A 70 14.94 -10.77 -6.13
C PRO A 70 15.59 -12.17 -6.18
N LYS A 71 16.21 -12.57 -5.07
CA LYS A 71 16.81 -13.91 -4.95
C LYS A 71 15.77 -15.01 -5.22
N ASN A 72 14.53 -14.78 -4.77
CA ASN A 72 13.40 -15.69 -4.94
C ASN A 72 12.47 -15.25 -6.09
N ALA A 73 13.00 -14.59 -7.11
CA ALA A 73 12.23 -14.17 -8.28
C ALA A 73 11.57 -15.37 -8.97
N LEU A 74 10.32 -15.22 -9.42
CA LEU A 74 9.56 -16.31 -10.06
C LEU A 74 10.28 -16.86 -11.29
N ILE A 75 10.87 -16.00 -12.12
CA ILE A 75 11.62 -16.46 -13.30
C ILE A 75 12.78 -17.36 -12.89
N LYS A 76 13.56 -16.99 -11.86
CA LYS A 76 14.67 -17.82 -11.36
C LYS A 76 14.19 -19.17 -10.83
N GLN A 77 13.02 -19.20 -10.19
CA GLN A 77 12.42 -20.45 -9.72
C GLN A 77 12.00 -21.35 -10.90
N TYR A 78 11.38 -20.78 -11.94
CA TYR A 78 11.02 -21.51 -13.14
C TYR A 78 12.24 -21.98 -13.94
N THR A 79 13.25 -21.13 -14.15
CA THR A 79 14.51 -21.53 -14.79
C THR A 79 15.13 -22.72 -14.06
N ARG A 80 15.18 -22.68 -12.72
CA ARG A 80 15.71 -23.81 -11.95
C ARG A 80 14.84 -25.06 -12.07
N LEU A 81 13.52 -24.91 -12.17
CA LEU A 81 12.61 -26.04 -12.38
C LEU A 81 12.83 -26.71 -13.74
N PHE A 82 12.98 -25.92 -14.81
CA PHE A 82 13.26 -26.44 -16.15
C PHE A 82 14.65 -27.09 -16.25
N GLU A 83 15.66 -26.53 -15.58
CA GLU A 83 16.99 -27.16 -15.47
C GLU A 83 16.96 -28.56 -14.84
N LEU A 84 16.02 -28.82 -13.92
CA LEU A 84 15.85 -30.15 -13.33
C LEU A 84 15.30 -31.18 -14.34
N GLU A 85 14.64 -30.71 -15.39
CA GLU A 85 14.11 -31.53 -16.48
C GLU A 85 15.05 -31.57 -17.71
N ASP A 86 16.29 -31.06 -17.58
CA ASP A 86 17.26 -30.91 -18.68
C ASP A 86 16.73 -30.05 -19.85
N ILE A 87 15.78 -29.16 -19.55
CA ILE A 87 15.18 -28.22 -20.51
C ILE A 87 15.75 -26.83 -20.24
N ALA A 88 16.31 -26.19 -21.27
CA ALA A 88 16.74 -24.80 -21.19
C ALA A 88 15.59 -23.85 -21.53
N LEU A 89 15.34 -22.86 -20.65
CA LEU A 89 14.40 -21.75 -20.88
C LEU A 89 15.11 -20.55 -21.49
#